data_AF-A0A8S3GCK0-F1
#
_entry.id   AF-A0A8S3GCK0-F1
#
_cell.length_a   1.000
_cell.length_b   1.000
_cell.length_c   1.000
_cell.angle_alpha   90.00
_cell.angle_beta   90.00
_cell.angle_gamma   90.00
#
_symmetry.space_group_name_H-M   'P 1'
#
loop_
_entity.id
_entity.type
_entity.pdbx_description
1 polymer ?
#
loop_
_entity_poly.entity_id
_entity_poly.type
_entity_poly.pdbx_seq_one_letter_code
_entity_poly.pdbx_strand_id
1 'polypeptide(L)'
;LNRVKSVSDVTEEILHEDPSLINSAIFYSISSTQPGLRGIELGNALIKRCVLQLQAEHPELKKFSPLSPIPDFRKWLMEELHSSSTSIISSEIRSWFHSLFST
;
A
#
# COMPACT_ATOMS: atom_id res chain seq x y z
N LEU A 1 8.26 13.21 32.61
CA LEU A 1 9.05 12.98 31.37
C LEU A 1 8.69 11.60 30.84
N ASN A 2 7.74 11.55 29.91
CA ASN A 2 7.32 10.28 29.29
C ASN A 2 8.48 9.75 28.45
N ARG A 3 9.10 8.69 28.93
CA ARG A 3 10.15 7.94 28.23
C ARG A 3 9.48 7.27 27.04
N VAL A 4 9.73 7.82 25.84
CA VAL A 4 9.40 7.18 24.58
C VAL A 4 10.03 5.79 24.62
N LYS A 5 9.22 4.74 24.60
CA LYS A 5 9.70 3.36 24.45
C LYS A 5 10.42 3.29 23.11
N SER A 6 11.60 2.65 23.08
CA SER A 6 12.35 2.45 21.84
C SER A 6 11.46 1.66 20.87
N VAL A 7 11.54 1.94 19.56
CA VAL A 7 10.79 1.20 18.52
C VAL A 7 11.06 -0.32 18.64
N SER A 8 12.27 -0.70 19.08
CA SER A 8 12.65 -2.08 19.38
C SER A 8 11.90 -2.71 20.55
N ASP A 9 11.50 -1.92 21.54
CA ASP A 9 10.79 -2.41 22.73
C ASP A 9 9.29 -2.61 22.43
N VAL A 10 8.78 -1.94 21.39
CA VAL A 10 7.39 -2.06 20.92
C VAL A 10 7.25 -3.24 19.96
N THR A 11 8.31 -3.63 19.25
CA THR A 11 8.26 -4.72 18.27
C THR A 11 8.12 -6.11 18.88
N GLU A 12 8.61 -6.36 20.12
CA GLU A 12 8.46 -7.69 20.74
C GLU A 12 7.06 -7.95 21.31
N GLU A 13 6.27 -6.89 21.56
CA GLU A 13 4.88 -7.00 22.03
C GLU A 13 3.88 -7.21 20.88
N ILE A 14 4.35 -7.18 19.62
CA ILE A 14 3.53 -7.21 18.42
C ILE A 14 3.73 -8.54 17.68
N LEU A 15 2.64 -9.32 17.62
CA LEU A 15 2.32 -10.35 16.63
C LEU A 15 2.93 -11.75 16.81
N HIS A 16 2.51 -12.47 17.86
CA HIS A 16 2.23 -13.90 17.66
C HIS A 16 0.84 -14.04 17.03
N GLU A 17 0.77 -13.93 15.69
CA GLU A 17 -0.42 -14.32 14.95
C GLU A 17 -0.50 -15.85 14.89
N ASP A 18 -1.67 -16.40 15.19
CA ASP A 18 -1.95 -17.81 14.98
C ASP A 18 -1.98 -18.09 13.46
N PRO A 19 -1.03 -18.89 12.92
CA PRO A 19 -0.96 -19.16 11.49
C PRO A 19 -2.25 -19.75 10.91
N SER A 20 -3.05 -20.43 11.74
CA SER A 20 -4.34 -21.01 11.31
C SER A 20 -5.41 -19.96 10.95
N LEU A 21 -5.23 -18.72 11.42
CA LEU A 21 -6.14 -17.61 11.13
C LEU A 21 -5.73 -16.83 9.86
N ILE A 22 -4.51 -17.05 9.35
CA ILE A 22 -3.98 -16.37 8.18
C ILE A 22 -4.57 -16.99 6.92
N ASN A 23 -5.29 -16.19 6.12
CA ASN A 23 -5.93 -16.64 4.88
C ASN A 23 -5.66 -15.73 3.67
N SER A 24 -4.84 -14.69 3.86
CA SER A 24 -4.62 -13.62 2.89
C SER A 24 -3.13 -13.36 2.68
N ALA A 25 -2.70 -13.19 1.43
CA ALA A 25 -1.37 -12.73 1.06
C ALA A 25 -1.44 -11.36 0.40
N ILE A 26 -0.62 -10.43 0.89
CA ILE A 26 -0.60 -9.03 0.44
C ILE A 26 0.72 -8.73 -0.28
N PHE A 27 0.63 -8.33 -1.56
CA PHE A 27 1.79 -7.87 -2.33
C PHE A 27 2.02 -6.38 -2.08
N TYR A 28 2.80 -6.05 -1.04
CA TYR A 28 3.07 -4.66 -0.65
C TYR A 28 4.22 -4.01 -1.42
N SER A 29 5.10 -4.80 -2.04
CA SER A 29 6.24 -4.29 -2.81
C SER A 29 6.60 -5.25 -3.94
N ILE A 30 6.72 -4.70 -5.15
CA ILE A 30 7.17 -5.40 -6.36
C ILE A 30 8.20 -4.48 -7.02
N SER A 31 9.45 -4.93 -7.12
CA SER A 31 10.54 -4.12 -7.67
C SER A 31 11.36 -4.91 -8.68
N SER A 32 11.87 -4.23 -9.71
CA SER A 32 12.88 -4.78 -10.60
C SER A 32 14.26 -4.58 -9.97
N THR A 33 15.01 -5.66 -9.81
CA THR A 33 16.36 -5.64 -9.22
C THR A 33 17.43 -5.29 -10.25
N GLN A 34 17.12 -5.40 -11.54
CA GLN A 34 18.06 -5.24 -12.64
C GLN A 34 17.72 -3.98 -13.46
N PRO A 35 18.56 -2.93 -13.40
CA PRO A 35 18.34 -1.70 -14.17
C PRO A 35 18.24 -1.93 -15.68
N GLY A 36 18.97 -2.92 -16.21
CA GLY A 36 18.98 -3.28 -17.62
C GLY A 36 17.68 -3.92 -18.14
N LEU A 37 16.76 -4.32 -17.25
CA LEU A 37 15.44 -4.85 -17.61
C LEU A 37 14.32 -3.82 -17.40
N ARG A 38 14.68 -2.56 -17.15
CA ARG A 38 13.71 -1.46 -16.99
C ARG A 38 12.92 -1.29 -18.29
N GLY A 39 11.59 -1.32 -18.18
CA GLY A 39 10.67 -1.19 -19.32
C GLY A 39 10.16 -2.51 -19.90
N ILE A 40 10.61 -3.66 -19.39
CA ILE A 40 10.05 -4.97 -19.77
C ILE A 40 8.87 -5.30 -18.85
N GLU A 41 7.70 -5.55 -19.43
CA GLU A 41 6.48 -5.89 -18.69
C GLU A 41 6.48 -7.35 -18.21
N LEU A 42 7.19 -7.62 -17.13
CA LEU A 42 7.20 -8.93 -16.47
C LEU A 42 6.14 -9.05 -15.35
N GLY A 43 5.59 -7.93 -14.88
CA GLY A 43 4.80 -7.86 -13.64
C GLY A 43 3.60 -8.81 -13.58
N ASN A 44 2.75 -8.81 -14.62
CA ASN A 44 1.54 -9.64 -14.64
C ASN A 44 1.86 -11.15 -14.59
N ALA A 45 2.93 -11.59 -15.23
CA ALA A 45 3.34 -12.99 -15.23
C ALA A 45 4.00 -13.39 -13.90
N LEU A 46 4.78 -12.49 -13.29
CA LEU A 46 5.43 -12.71 -12.00
C LEU A 46 4.41 -12.90 -10.88
N ILE A 47 3.38 -12.05 -10.83
CA ILE A 47 2.35 -12.15 -9.78
C ILE A 47 1.56 -13.44 -9.90
N LYS A 48 1.17 -13.84 -11.12
CA LYS A 48 0.48 -15.12 -11.34
C LYS A 48 1.32 -16.31 -10.87
N ARG A 49 2.62 -16.34 -11.19
CA ARG A 49 3.52 -17.41 -10.75
C ARG A 49 3.70 -17.42 -9.24
N CYS A 50 3.84 -16.24 -8.62
CA CYS A 50 3.97 -16.11 -7.17
C CYS A 50 2.71 -16.61 -6.45
N VAL A 51 1.51 -16.27 -6.94
CA VAL A 51 0.25 -16.76 -6.39
C VAL A 51 0.18 -18.29 -6.45
N LEU A 52 0.50 -18.88 -7.61
CA LEU A 52 0.50 -20.34 -7.77
C LEU A 52 1.48 -21.03 -6.80
N GLN A 53 2.68 -20.47 -6.63
CA GLN A 53 3.67 -21.01 -5.70
C GLN A 53 3.18 -20.91 -4.26
N LEU A 54 2.65 -19.75 -3.85
CA LEU A 54 2.12 -19.55 -2.50
C LEU A 54 0.93 -20.47 -2.20
N GLN A 55 0.05 -20.71 -3.17
CA GLN A 55 -1.08 -21.64 -3.00
C GLN A 55 -0.61 -23.10 -2.85
N ALA A 56 0.50 -23.48 -3.49
CA ALA A 56 1.06 -24.81 -3.36
C ALA A 56 1.73 -25.02 -1.98
N GLU A 57 2.38 -24.00 -1.44
CA GLU A 57 3.04 -24.03 -0.13
C GLU A 57 2.07 -23.82 1.04
N HIS A 58 1.04 -22.99 0.84
CA HIS A 58 0.07 -22.57 1.84
C HIS A 58 -1.37 -22.65 1.30
N PRO A 59 -1.98 -23.85 1.28
CA PRO A 59 -3.34 -24.04 0.76
C PRO A 59 -4.43 -23.26 1.49
N GLU A 60 -4.17 -22.81 2.72
CA GLU A 60 -5.03 -21.95 3.54
C GLU A 60 -5.20 -20.53 2.97
N LEU A 61 -4.25 -20.07 2.14
CA LEU A 61 -4.30 -18.75 1.50
C LEU A 61 -5.34 -18.72 0.37
N LYS A 62 -6.45 -18.03 0.63
CA LYS A 62 -7.58 -17.91 -0.30
C LYS A 62 -7.68 -16.53 -0.95
N LYS A 63 -7.07 -15.52 -0.34
CA LYS A 63 -7.16 -14.12 -0.77
C LYS A 63 -5.78 -13.61 -1.14
N PHE A 64 -5.70 -12.98 -2.30
CA PHE A 64 -4.48 -12.39 -2.83
C PHE A 64 -4.81 -10.97 -3.25
N SER A 65 -4.08 -9.99 -2.73
CA SER A 65 -4.35 -8.59 -3.05
C SER A 65 -3.05 -7.78 -3.13
N PRO A 66 -2.88 -6.91 -4.13
CA PRO A 66 -1.81 -5.95 -4.13
C PRO A 66 -2.12 -4.78 -3.18
N LEU A 67 -1.11 -4.33 -2.44
CA LEU A 67 -1.10 -3.04 -1.77
C LEU A 67 -0.11 -2.15 -2.49
N SER A 68 -0.53 -1.62 -3.64
CA SER A 68 0.32 -0.78 -4.49
C SER A 68 0.26 0.69 -4.07
N PRO A 69 1.38 1.43 -4.13
CA PRO A 69 1.34 2.88 -3.99
C PRO A 69 0.60 3.49 -5.17
N ILE A 70 -0.07 4.62 -4.93
CA ILE A 70 -0.62 5.48 -5.99
C ILE A 70 0.31 6.69 -6.11
N PRO A 71 1.40 6.59 -6.88
CA PRO A 71 2.33 7.70 -7.05
C PRO A 71 1.60 8.90 -7.65
N ASP A 72 2.07 10.10 -7.31
CA ASP A 72 1.54 11.38 -7.78
C ASP A 72 0.08 11.69 -7.44
N PHE A 73 -0.65 10.81 -6.73
CA PHE A 73 -2.04 11.07 -6.33
C PHE A 73 -2.19 12.38 -5.55
N ARG A 74 -1.28 12.63 -4.59
CA ARG A 74 -1.29 13.88 -3.83
C ARG A 74 -1.07 15.09 -4.73
N LYS A 75 -0.14 14.99 -5.69
CA LYS A 75 0.16 16.08 -6.62
C LYS A 75 -1.06 16.41 -7.47
N TRP A 76 -1.66 15.38 -8.09
CA TRP A 76 -2.91 15.49 -8.84
C TRP A 76 -4.02 16.13 -8.00
N LEU A 77 -4.20 15.69 -6.76
CA LEU A 77 -5.24 16.21 -5.88
C LEU A 77 -5.06 17.71 -5.60
N MET A 78 -3.82 18.17 -5.37
CA MET A 78 -3.54 19.59 -5.16
C MET A 78 -3.82 20.44 -6.42
N GLU A 79 -3.50 19.91 -7.60
CA GLU A 79 -3.78 20.58 -8.88
C GLU A 79 -5.30 20.74 -9.08
N GLU A 80 -6.09 19.71 -8.78
CA GLU A 80 -7.56 19.77 -8.87
C GLU A 80 -8.19 20.70 -7.83
N LEU A 81 -7.64 20.78 -6.62
CA LEU A 81 -8.11 21.71 -5.59
C LEU A 81 -7.86 23.17 -5.98
N HIS A 82 -6.72 23.46 -6.61
CA HIS A 82 -6.38 24.82 -7.09
C HIS A 82 -7.10 25.16 -8.41
N SER A 83 -7.44 24.16 -9.22
CA SER A 83 -8.27 24.35 -10.40
C SER A 83 -9.68 24.80 -9.99
N SER A 84 -10.03 26.02 -10.38
CA SER A 84 -11.37 26.61 -10.16
C SER A 84 -12.41 26.01 -11.13
N SER A 85 -11.99 25.15 -12.05
CA SER A 85 -12.77 24.71 -13.21
C SER A 85 -13.36 23.31 -13.07
N THR A 86 -12.91 22.51 -12.09
CA THR A 86 -13.27 21.09 -12.03
C THR A 86 -14.30 20.80 -10.93
N SER A 87 -15.49 20.38 -11.34
CA SER A 87 -16.62 19.97 -10.48
C SER A 87 -16.49 18.58 -9.87
N ILE A 88 -15.34 17.91 -10.03
CA ILE A 88 -15.12 16.52 -9.57
C ILE A 88 -15.02 16.44 -8.04
N ILE A 89 -14.45 17.46 -7.39
CA ILE A 89 -14.27 17.48 -5.93
C ILE A 89 -15.36 18.33 -5.29
N SER A 90 -16.18 17.72 -4.43
CA SER A 90 -17.23 18.41 -3.68
C SER A 90 -16.64 19.51 -2.79
N SER A 91 -17.39 20.58 -2.57
CA SER A 91 -17.00 21.69 -1.69
C SER A 91 -16.70 21.22 -0.26
N GLU A 92 -17.39 20.18 0.21
CA GLU A 92 -17.16 19.57 1.52
C GLU A 92 -15.78 18.92 1.63
N ILE A 93 -15.36 18.15 0.60
CA ILE A 93 -14.02 17.55 0.56
C ILE A 93 -12.94 18.64 0.47
N ARG A 94 -13.18 19.69 -0.33
CA ARG A 94 -12.25 20.84 -0.42
C ARG A 94 -12.05 21.48 0.97
N SER A 95 -13.15 21.74 1.68
CA SER A 95 -13.12 22.34 3.02
C SER A 95 -12.43 21.44 4.05
N TRP A 96 -12.77 20.15 4.08
CA TRP A 96 -12.13 19.15 4.94
C TRP A 96 -10.62 19.08 4.70
N PHE A 97 -10.19 19.08 3.44
CA PHE A 97 -8.78 19.03 3.09
C PHE A 97 -8.03 20.28 3.56
N HIS A 98 -8.60 21.48 3.37
CA HIS A 98 -8.00 22.71 3.89
C HIS A 98 -7.83 22.71 5.41
N SER A 99 -8.80 22.14 6.15
CA SER A 99 -8.72 22.00 7.62
C SER A 99 -7.56 21.09 8.03
N LEU A 100 -7.44 19.91 7.40
CA LEU A 100 -6.47 18.87 7.74
C LEU A 100 -5.00 19.34 7.63
N PHE A 101 -4.68 20.23 6.70
CA PHE A 101 -3.31 20.72 6.47
C PHE A 101 -3.07 22.13 7.05
N SER A 102 -3.99 22.66 7.85
CA SER A 102 -3.88 23.99 8.50
C SER A 102 -3.39 23.97 9.95
N THR A 103 -2.98 22.80 10.45
CA THR A 103 -2.35 22.61 11.77
C THR A 103 -0.85 22.38 11.59
#